data_AF-A0A5J4QMK1-F1
#
_entry.id   AF-A0A5J4QMK1-F1
#
_cell.length_a   1.000
_cell.length_b   1.000
_cell.length_c   1.000
_cell.angle_alpha   90.00
_cell.angle_beta   90.00
_cell.angle_gamma   90.00
#
_symmetry.space_group_name_H-M   'P 1'
#
loop_
_entity.id
_entity.type
_entity.pdbx_description
1 polymer ?
#
loop_
_entity_poly.entity_id
_entity_poly.type
_entity_poly.pdbx_seq_one_letter_code
_entity_poly.pdbx_strand_id
1 'polypeptide(L)'
;MEFTPISQKKEIDLSILQRKPMLDSTTILEIQPLAPLSMVSELPGSYYKTLKVPDKKMLCGLFENILGWHIDIADRKQIIEELTRLRKKQAKEESSSKLLSQTKGSTYIPLLMDYFEINLQYIPEAIFYDDLWSKAYRRADAIVHPKGTFNISYNLIAQKRELQRNDKNPKQVDDKALEAFFKSNLEQFPLYYSTPTVREYLFTKGKYEIKITIDSELYEMLRENLLFENIGYLGNSEGWVDLNFKKL
;
A
#
# COMPACT_ATOMS: atom_id res chain seq x y z
N MET A 1 13.28 27.96 -27.63
CA MET A 1 12.28 27.65 -26.59
C MET A 1 13.05 26.96 -25.49
N GLU A 2 13.55 27.74 -24.53
CA GLU A 2 14.31 27.19 -23.40
C GLU A 2 13.32 26.47 -22.48
N PHE A 3 13.50 25.16 -22.34
CA PHE A 3 12.84 24.40 -21.28
C PHE A 3 13.50 24.79 -19.97
N THR A 4 12.85 25.65 -19.20
CA THR A 4 13.21 25.87 -17.80
C THR A 4 12.76 24.62 -17.02
N PRO A 5 13.66 23.80 -16.46
CA PRO A 5 13.24 22.70 -15.62
C PRO A 5 12.67 23.28 -14.33
N ILE A 6 11.35 23.20 -14.15
CA ILE A 6 10.73 23.42 -12.84
C ILE A 6 11.02 22.17 -12.01
N SER A 7 12.27 22.02 -11.56
CA SER A 7 12.58 21.15 -10.43
C SER A 7 12.71 22.05 -9.20
N GLN A 8 11.58 22.61 -8.76
CA GLN A 8 11.48 22.98 -7.36
C GLN A 8 11.40 21.67 -6.59
N LYS A 9 12.53 21.27 -6.01
CA LYS A 9 12.59 20.17 -5.06
C LYS A 9 11.76 20.60 -3.84
N LYS A 10 10.46 20.30 -3.85
CA LYS A 10 9.56 20.57 -2.72
C LYS A 10 10.09 19.75 -1.55
N GLU A 11 10.63 20.44 -0.55
CA GLU A 11 11.13 19.79 0.66
C GLU A 11 9.93 19.20 1.40
N ILE A 12 10.05 17.96 1.88
CA ILE A 12 8.95 17.28 2.57
C ILE A 12 8.79 17.92 3.94
N ASP A 13 7.67 18.61 4.16
CA ASP A 13 7.33 19.18 5.45
C ASP A 13 6.77 18.10 6.39
N LEU A 14 7.52 17.80 7.45
CA LEU A 14 7.15 16.87 8.52
C LEU A 14 6.94 17.59 9.87
N SER A 15 6.88 18.92 9.88
CA SER A 15 6.81 19.74 11.09
C SER A 15 5.63 19.37 12.00
N ILE A 16 4.47 19.03 11.40
CA ILE A 16 3.28 18.56 12.11
C ILE A 16 3.59 17.39 13.06
N LEU A 17 4.52 16.51 12.69
CA LEU A 17 4.86 15.34 13.49
C LEU A 17 5.52 15.69 14.83
N GLN A 18 6.12 16.89 14.96
CA GLN A 18 6.81 17.31 16.17
C GLN A 18 5.86 17.63 17.32
N ARG A 19 4.66 18.14 17.04
CA ARG A 19 3.64 18.47 18.04
C ARG A 19 2.69 17.31 18.32
N LYS A 20 2.03 17.34 19.47
CA LYS A 20 1.05 16.31 19.83
C LYS A 20 -0.21 16.47 18.95
N PRO A 21 -0.75 15.40 18.34
CA PRO A 21 -1.99 15.49 17.57
C PRO A 21 -3.14 15.99 18.43
N MET A 22 -3.99 16.84 17.86
CA MET A 22 -5.17 17.39 18.52
C MET A 22 -6.38 17.27 17.59
N LEU A 23 -7.29 16.33 17.87
CA LEU A 23 -8.46 16.07 17.04
C LEU A 23 -9.58 17.09 17.35
N ASP A 24 -9.51 18.25 16.70
CA ASP A 24 -10.34 19.43 16.99
C ASP A 24 -11.27 19.84 15.83
N SER A 25 -11.05 19.32 14.63
CA SER A 25 -11.87 19.59 13.46
C SER A 25 -12.70 18.37 13.06
N THR A 26 -13.94 18.57 12.61
CA THR A 26 -14.77 17.51 12.04
C THR A 26 -15.19 17.89 10.64
N THR A 27 -15.02 16.97 9.69
CA THR A 27 -15.31 17.21 8.27
C THR A 27 -15.82 15.94 7.60
N ILE A 28 -16.39 16.06 6.40
CA ILE A 28 -16.68 14.92 5.53
C ILE A 28 -15.54 14.80 4.52
N LEU A 29 -14.89 13.64 4.51
CA LEU A 29 -13.97 13.22 3.47
C LEU A 29 -14.75 12.54 2.35
N GLU A 30 -14.59 13.05 1.13
CA GLU A 30 -15.14 12.44 -0.07
C GLU A 30 -14.05 11.71 -0.83
N ILE A 31 -14.31 10.46 -1.19
CA ILE A 31 -13.40 9.65 -1.99
C ILE A 31 -14.17 9.12 -3.20
N GLN A 32 -13.84 9.63 -4.38
CA GLN A 32 -14.42 9.19 -5.64
C GLN A 32 -13.44 8.24 -6.33
N PRO A 33 -13.76 6.95 -6.47
CA PRO A 33 -12.90 6.04 -7.22
C PRO A 33 -12.84 6.44 -8.69
N LEU A 34 -11.62 6.50 -9.22
CA LEU A 34 -11.31 6.73 -10.63
C LEU A 34 -10.86 5.44 -11.32
N ALA A 35 -10.54 4.41 -10.54
CA ALA A 35 -10.19 3.08 -10.99
C ALA A 35 -10.84 2.02 -10.05
N PRO A 36 -10.96 0.76 -10.50
CA PRO A 36 -11.30 -0.34 -9.61
C PRO A 36 -10.32 -0.41 -8.43
N LEU A 37 -10.86 -0.53 -7.22
CA LEU A 37 -10.06 -0.54 -6.00
C LEU A 37 -9.74 -1.97 -5.58
N SER A 38 -8.55 -2.17 -5.02
CA SER A 38 -8.26 -3.39 -4.27
C SER A 38 -7.61 -3.02 -2.94
N MET A 39 -8.47 -2.92 -1.93
CA MET A 39 -8.21 -2.47 -0.57
C MET A 39 -7.98 -3.67 0.34
N VAL A 40 -6.84 -4.34 0.17
CA VAL A 40 -6.48 -5.53 0.95
C VAL A 40 -5.83 -5.10 2.27
N SER A 41 -6.41 -5.44 3.42
CA SER A 41 -5.94 -4.96 4.74
C SER A 41 -4.73 -5.70 5.29
N GLU A 42 -4.66 -7.02 5.07
CA GLU A 42 -3.53 -7.86 5.45
C GLU A 42 -3.22 -8.79 4.28
N LEU A 43 -1.96 -9.21 4.12
CA LEU A 43 -1.59 -10.25 3.17
C LEU A 43 -2.40 -11.53 3.47
N PRO A 44 -3.46 -11.81 2.72
CA PRO A 44 -4.26 -13.01 2.95
C PRO A 44 -3.50 -14.19 2.34
N GLY A 45 -3.73 -15.40 2.87
CA GLY A 45 -3.03 -16.61 2.45
C GLY A 45 -2.93 -16.78 0.93
N SER A 46 -3.97 -17.33 0.29
CA SER A 46 -3.95 -17.64 -1.15
C SER A 46 -4.77 -16.67 -2.02
N TYR A 47 -5.57 -15.78 -1.44
CA TYR A 47 -6.56 -14.96 -2.17
C TYR A 47 -6.69 -13.55 -1.63
N TYR A 48 -6.43 -12.54 -2.48
CA TYR A 48 -6.45 -11.11 -2.15
C TYR A 48 -7.87 -10.55 -2.13
N LYS A 49 -8.56 -10.71 -0.99
CA LYS A 49 -9.89 -10.16 -0.76
C LYS A 49 -9.86 -8.65 -0.48
N THR A 50 -10.71 -7.88 -1.13
CA THR A 50 -10.79 -6.43 -0.93
C THR A 50 -11.77 -6.08 0.19
N LEU A 51 -11.44 -5.09 0.99
CA LEU A 51 -12.39 -4.47 1.91
C LEU A 51 -13.48 -3.71 1.12
N LYS A 52 -14.66 -3.59 1.72
CA LYS A 52 -15.76 -2.78 1.18
C LYS A 52 -15.54 -1.27 1.36
N VAL A 53 -14.79 -0.91 2.41
CA VAL A 53 -14.53 0.47 2.83
C VAL A 53 -13.07 0.56 3.26
N PRO A 54 -12.36 1.66 2.96
CA PRO A 54 -10.97 1.80 3.37
C PRO A 54 -10.83 1.82 4.89
N ASP A 55 -9.82 1.12 5.39
CA ASP A 55 -9.45 1.19 6.80
C ASP A 55 -8.62 2.46 7.09
N LYS A 56 -8.39 2.71 8.39
CA LYS A 56 -7.61 3.87 8.85
C LYS A 56 -6.18 3.90 8.32
N LYS A 57 -5.55 2.73 8.14
CA LYS A 57 -4.19 2.63 7.63
C LYS A 57 -4.13 3.00 6.14
N MET A 58 -5.13 2.61 5.37
CA MET A 58 -5.28 3.00 3.97
C MET A 58 -5.55 4.49 3.82
N LEU A 59 -6.41 5.07 4.66
CA LEU A 59 -6.62 6.53 4.65
C LEU A 59 -5.36 7.29 5.08
N CYS A 60 -4.56 6.75 6.00
CA CYS A 60 -3.27 7.33 6.35
C CYS A 60 -2.33 7.35 5.14
N GLY A 61 -2.22 6.23 4.42
CA GLY A 61 -1.43 6.16 3.18
C GLY A 61 -1.94 7.09 2.09
N LEU A 62 -3.26 7.29 2.02
CA LEU A 62 -3.88 8.26 1.14
C LEU A 62 -3.50 9.70 1.51
N PHE A 63 -3.63 10.10 2.77
CA PHE A 63 -3.23 11.46 3.19
C PHE A 63 -1.74 11.71 2.98
N GLU A 64 -0.89 10.74 3.29
CA GLU A 64 0.55 10.85 3.05
C GLU A 64 0.88 10.97 1.56
N ASN A 65 0.13 10.33 0.65
CA ASN A 65 0.35 10.48 -0.78
C ASN A 65 -0.05 11.88 -1.29
N ILE A 66 -1.14 12.46 -0.78
CA ILE A 66 -1.59 13.81 -1.14
C ILE A 66 -0.56 14.85 -0.67
N LEU A 67 0.06 14.62 0.50
CA LEU A 67 1.13 15.48 1.01
C LEU A 67 2.49 15.24 0.31
N GLY A 68 2.58 14.25 -0.58
CA GLY A 68 3.82 13.89 -1.28
C GLY A 68 4.85 13.17 -0.41
N TRP A 69 4.43 12.54 0.70
CA TRP A 69 5.30 11.86 1.66
C TRP A 69 5.75 10.46 1.18
N HIS A 70 6.49 10.43 0.07
CA HIS A 70 7.09 9.21 -0.48
C HIS A 70 8.43 8.89 0.19
N ILE A 71 8.37 8.54 1.47
CA ILE A 71 9.53 8.29 2.33
C ILE A 71 9.90 6.81 2.32
N ASP A 72 11.20 6.50 2.19
CA ASP A 72 11.72 5.14 2.23
C ASP A 72 11.46 4.46 3.59
N ILE A 73 11.41 3.13 3.59
CA ILE A 73 11.17 2.33 4.79
C ILE A 73 12.24 2.53 5.88
N ALA A 74 13.50 2.75 5.50
CA ALA A 74 14.58 2.99 6.46
C ALA A 74 14.38 4.33 7.18
N ASP A 75 14.09 5.39 6.42
CA ASP A 75 13.85 6.73 6.96
C ASP A 75 12.57 6.77 7.81
N ARG A 76 11.49 6.08 7.36
CA ARG A 76 10.26 5.94 8.16
C ARG A 76 10.51 5.31 9.53
N LYS A 77 11.38 4.30 9.62
CA LYS A 77 11.75 3.69 10.90
C LYS A 77 12.46 4.68 11.81
N GLN A 78 13.40 5.46 11.28
CA GLN A 78 14.11 6.49 12.04
C GLN A 78 13.14 7.56 12.55
N ILE A 79 12.25 8.06 11.70
CA ILE A 79 11.20 9.03 12.07
C ILE A 79 10.37 8.48 13.23
N ILE A 80 9.88 7.23 13.14
CA ILE A 80 9.07 6.64 14.21
C ILE A 80 9.86 6.49 15.52
N GLU A 81 11.14 6.13 15.47
CA GLU A 81 11.98 6.06 16.67
C GLU A 81 12.12 7.45 17.34
N GLU A 82 12.35 8.49 16.55
CA GLU A 82 12.41 9.88 17.04
C GLU A 82 11.08 10.34 17.61
N LEU A 83 9.98 10.10 16.90
CA LEU A 83 8.62 10.41 17.36
C LEU A 83 8.29 9.68 18.66
N THR A 84 8.67 8.41 18.77
CA THR A 84 8.49 7.63 20.00
C THR A 84 9.23 8.27 21.17
N ARG A 85 10.46 8.75 20.97
CA ARG A 85 11.23 9.47 21.99
C ARG A 85 10.59 10.82 22.34
N LEU A 86 10.14 11.58 21.34
CA LEU A 86 9.46 12.87 21.52
C LEU A 86 8.16 12.72 22.32
N ARG A 87 7.32 11.74 21.96
CA ARG A 87 6.04 11.48 22.64
C ARG A 87 6.24 11.03 24.08
N LYS A 88 7.26 10.21 24.38
CA LYS A 88 7.61 9.86 25.76
C LYS A 88 7.95 11.09 26.61
N LYS A 89 8.68 12.06 26.04
CA LYS A 89 8.99 13.33 26.73
C LYS A 89 7.76 14.20 26.94
N GLN A 90 6.86 14.26 25.96
CA GLN A 90 5.66 15.11 25.99
C GLN A 90 4.54 14.56 26.88
N ALA A 91 4.39 13.23 26.97
CA ALA A 91 3.18 12.62 27.55
C ALA A 91 3.35 12.07 28.98
N LYS A 92 4.57 11.95 29.53
CA LYS A 92 4.84 11.35 30.86
C LYS A 92 4.18 9.98 31.15
N GLU A 93 3.59 9.27 30.17
CA GLU A 93 3.15 7.87 30.26
C GLU A 93 2.81 7.24 28.88
N GLU A 94 2.57 5.91 28.90
CA GLU A 94 2.58 4.82 27.90
C GLU A 94 2.06 5.00 26.45
N SER A 95 1.86 6.21 25.91
CA SER A 95 1.36 6.40 24.53
C SER A 95 2.25 5.80 23.43
N SER A 96 3.52 5.52 23.71
CA SER A 96 4.49 4.96 22.75
C SER A 96 4.18 3.54 22.29
N SER A 97 3.35 2.77 23.01
CA SER A 97 3.02 1.38 22.64
C SER A 97 2.01 1.30 21.48
N LYS A 98 1.19 2.33 21.26
CA LYS A 98 0.19 2.38 20.16
C LYS A 98 0.83 2.51 18.78
N LEU A 99 1.82 3.38 18.62
CA LEU A 99 2.48 3.67 17.32
C LEU A 99 3.07 2.41 16.65
N LEU A 100 3.65 1.48 17.41
CA LEU A 100 4.27 0.26 16.85
C LEU A 100 3.24 -0.84 16.56
N SER A 101 2.17 -0.93 17.36
CA SER A 101 1.12 -1.96 17.19
C SER A 101 0.31 -1.83 15.89
N GLN A 102 0.35 -0.66 15.25
CA GLN A 102 -0.40 -0.32 14.04
C GLN A 102 0.30 -0.80 12.74
N THR A 103 1.47 -1.44 12.84
CA THR A 103 2.23 -1.99 11.70
C THR A 103 1.85 -3.42 11.33
N LYS A 104 0.95 -4.07 12.07
CA LYS A 104 0.52 -5.45 11.76
C LYS A 104 -0.06 -5.56 10.33
N GLY A 105 0.21 -6.68 9.66
CA GLY A 105 -0.37 -7.03 8.35
C GLY A 105 0.26 -6.41 7.10
N SER A 106 1.14 -5.40 7.22
CA SER A 106 1.79 -4.76 6.06
C SER A 106 3.14 -4.13 6.43
N THR A 107 4.08 -4.09 5.47
CA THR A 107 5.38 -3.41 5.63
C THR A 107 5.27 -1.89 5.70
N TYR A 108 4.12 -1.32 5.35
CA TYR A 108 3.88 0.11 5.43
C TYR A 108 3.74 0.58 6.89
N ILE A 109 4.50 1.63 7.22
CA ILE A 109 4.54 2.27 8.54
C ILE A 109 3.86 3.64 8.44
N PRO A 110 2.62 3.78 8.94
CA PRO A 110 1.86 5.02 8.85
C PRO A 110 2.32 6.04 9.91
N LEU A 111 2.46 7.30 9.50
CA LEU A 111 2.91 8.42 10.34
C LEU A 111 1.75 9.26 10.91
N LEU A 112 0.59 9.24 10.23
CA LEU A 112 -0.57 10.07 10.57
C LEU A 112 -1.68 9.33 11.34
N MET A 113 -1.45 8.11 11.82
CA MET A 113 -2.49 7.29 12.47
C MET A 113 -3.19 7.96 13.66
N ASP A 114 -2.48 8.81 14.41
CA ASP A 114 -3.03 9.47 15.59
C ASP A 114 -3.62 10.86 15.27
N TYR A 115 -3.56 11.32 14.01
CA TYR A 115 -3.99 12.66 13.59
C TYR A 115 -5.43 12.72 13.07
N PHE A 116 -6.12 11.59 13.01
CA PHE A 116 -7.54 11.55 12.69
C PHE A 116 -8.22 10.33 13.29
N GLU A 117 -9.55 10.35 13.37
CA GLU A 117 -10.40 9.20 13.67
C GLU A 117 -11.52 9.11 12.63
N ILE A 118 -11.83 7.87 12.25
CA ILE A 118 -12.94 7.57 11.35
C ILE A 118 -14.22 7.43 12.16
N ASN A 119 -15.25 8.18 11.78
CA ASN A 119 -16.57 8.11 12.40
C ASN A 119 -17.57 7.38 11.48
N LEU A 120 -18.72 8.02 11.19
CA LEU A 120 -19.76 7.48 10.32
C LEU A 120 -19.28 7.41 8.87
N GLN A 121 -19.63 6.31 8.19
CA GLN A 121 -19.19 6.03 6.82
C GLN A 121 -20.42 5.74 5.96
N TYR A 122 -20.62 6.53 4.92
CA TYR A 122 -21.53 6.21 3.83
C TYR A 122 -20.77 5.38 2.79
N ILE A 123 -21.33 4.22 2.47
CA ILE A 123 -20.76 3.28 1.53
C ILE A 123 -21.65 3.29 0.28
N PRO A 124 -21.12 3.70 -0.89
CA PRO A 124 -21.87 3.64 -2.14
C PRO A 124 -22.21 2.19 -2.53
N GLU A 125 -23.11 2.02 -3.49
CA GLU A 125 -23.40 0.70 -4.07
C GLU A 125 -22.09 0.14 -4.66
N ALA A 126 -21.74 -1.08 -4.25
CA ALA A 126 -20.43 -1.65 -4.51
C ALA A 126 -20.57 -3.02 -5.20
N ILE A 127 -19.83 -3.22 -6.28
CA ILE A 127 -19.78 -4.43 -7.09
C ILE A 127 -18.38 -5.03 -6.95
N PHE A 128 -18.33 -6.31 -6.57
CA PHE A 128 -17.09 -7.07 -6.41
C PHE A 128 -16.89 -8.00 -7.60
N TYR A 129 -15.65 -8.15 -8.06
CA TYR A 129 -15.30 -9.10 -9.11
C TYR A 129 -13.84 -9.54 -8.97
N ASP A 130 -13.54 -10.73 -9.48
CA ASP A 130 -12.18 -11.26 -9.54
C ASP A 130 -11.54 -10.95 -10.90
N ASP A 131 -10.27 -10.53 -10.87
CA ASP A 131 -9.48 -10.35 -12.09
C ASP A 131 -8.00 -10.70 -11.84
N LEU A 132 -7.21 -10.72 -12.92
CA LEU A 132 -5.79 -11.02 -12.90
C LEU A 132 -4.97 -9.78 -12.54
N TRP A 133 -4.23 -9.87 -11.45
CA TRP A 133 -3.26 -8.88 -11.04
C TRP A 133 -1.83 -9.29 -11.41
N SER A 134 -1.10 -8.39 -12.06
CA SER A 134 0.31 -8.59 -12.39
C SER A 134 1.19 -8.35 -11.17
N LYS A 135 1.40 -9.39 -10.35
CA LYS A 135 2.32 -9.30 -9.22
C LYS A 135 3.76 -9.22 -9.70
N ALA A 136 4.44 -8.12 -9.38
CA ALA A 136 5.87 -7.96 -9.62
C ALA A 136 6.68 -8.77 -8.58
N TYR A 137 7.31 -9.86 -9.02
CA TYR A 137 8.17 -10.67 -8.16
C TYR A 137 9.59 -10.12 -8.13
N ARG A 138 10.18 -10.05 -6.94
CA ARG A 138 11.59 -9.67 -6.76
C ARG A 138 12.48 -10.87 -7.06
N ARG A 139 13.77 -10.64 -7.32
CA ARG A 139 14.76 -11.74 -7.47
C ARG A 139 14.82 -12.67 -6.26
N ALA A 140 14.51 -12.16 -5.08
CA ALA A 140 14.43 -12.94 -3.84
C ALA A 140 13.27 -13.96 -3.85
N ASP A 141 12.25 -13.79 -4.69
CA ASP A 141 11.13 -14.73 -4.86
C ASP A 141 11.51 -15.91 -5.78
N ALA A 142 12.72 -16.47 -5.58
CA ALA A 142 13.39 -17.44 -6.45
C ALA A 142 12.55 -18.69 -6.75
N ILE A 143 11.65 -19.07 -5.84
CA ILE A 143 10.76 -20.22 -5.97
C ILE A 143 9.57 -19.97 -6.91
N VAL A 144 9.22 -18.71 -7.19
CA VAL A 144 8.04 -18.35 -7.99
C VAL A 144 8.39 -18.19 -9.47
N HIS A 145 9.57 -17.62 -9.77
CA HIS A 145 10.13 -17.47 -11.12
C HIS A 145 10.21 -18.77 -11.97
N PRO A 146 10.38 -19.96 -11.38
CA PRO A 146 10.34 -21.20 -12.14
C PRO A 146 8.97 -21.86 -12.20
N LYS A 147 7.92 -21.35 -11.55
CA LYS A 147 6.58 -21.99 -11.58
C LYS A 147 5.81 -21.66 -12.87
N GLY A 148 5.99 -20.46 -13.43
CA GLY A 148 5.44 -20.06 -14.74
C GLY A 148 6.24 -20.66 -15.89
N THR A 149 5.61 -21.44 -16.77
CA THR A 149 6.33 -22.19 -17.81
C THR A 149 6.43 -21.45 -19.15
N PHE A 150 5.74 -20.31 -19.33
CA PHE A 150 5.70 -19.63 -20.62
C PHE A 150 7.02 -18.96 -21.04
N ASN A 151 7.94 -18.82 -20.09
CA ASN A 151 9.03 -17.85 -20.17
C ASN A 151 10.43 -18.45 -19.98
N ILE A 152 10.56 -19.75 -19.72
CA ILE A 152 11.87 -20.37 -19.54
C ILE A 152 12.53 -20.65 -20.90
N SER A 153 13.86 -20.58 -20.97
CA SER A 153 14.61 -21.02 -22.15
C SER A 153 14.22 -22.45 -22.54
N TYR A 154 13.96 -22.69 -23.83
CA TYR A 154 13.43 -23.97 -24.31
C TYR A 154 14.35 -25.16 -23.93
N ASN A 155 15.66 -24.92 -23.87
CA ASN A 155 16.68 -25.89 -23.50
C ASN A 155 16.50 -26.44 -22.07
N LEU A 156 15.88 -25.68 -21.17
CA LEU A 156 15.66 -26.05 -19.78
C LEU A 156 14.35 -26.82 -19.53
N ILE A 157 13.46 -26.89 -20.53
CA ILE A 157 12.13 -27.50 -20.36
C ILE A 157 12.25 -28.97 -19.97
N ALA A 158 13.08 -29.75 -20.67
CA ALA A 158 13.27 -31.18 -20.39
C ALA A 158 13.86 -31.40 -19.00
N GLN A 159 14.97 -30.71 -18.69
CA GLN A 159 15.65 -30.81 -17.41
C GLN A 159 14.73 -30.45 -16.23
N LYS A 160 13.91 -29.40 -16.37
CA LYS A 160 12.92 -29.00 -15.37
C LYS A 160 11.86 -30.09 -15.13
N ARG A 161 11.50 -30.87 -16.15
CA ARG A 161 10.49 -31.95 -16.05
C ARG A 161 11.03 -33.21 -15.35
N GLU A 162 12.35 -33.36 -15.31
CA GLU A 162 13.04 -34.47 -14.64
C GLU A 162 13.32 -34.19 -13.15
N LEU A 163 13.11 -32.95 -12.69
CA LEU A 163 13.28 -32.58 -11.30
C LEU A 163 12.41 -33.42 -10.36
N GLN A 164 12.94 -33.67 -9.16
CA GLN A 164 12.28 -34.41 -8.09
C GLN A 164 10.85 -33.87 -7.84
N ARG A 165 9.89 -34.78 -7.70
CA ARG A 165 8.49 -34.46 -7.42
C ARG A 165 8.25 -34.38 -5.92
N ASN A 166 7.25 -33.60 -5.53
CA ASN A 166 6.85 -33.49 -4.14
C ASN A 166 6.19 -34.79 -3.67
N ASP A 167 6.66 -35.36 -2.57
CA ASP A 167 6.16 -36.62 -2.01
C ASP A 167 4.65 -36.57 -1.68
N LYS A 168 4.13 -35.40 -1.28
CA LYS A 168 2.72 -35.19 -0.93
C LYS A 168 1.85 -34.88 -2.16
N ASN A 169 2.43 -34.33 -3.22
CA ASN A 169 1.72 -34.03 -4.46
C ASN A 169 2.60 -34.33 -5.68
N PRO A 170 2.58 -35.57 -6.21
CA PRO A 170 3.44 -35.98 -7.31
C PRO A 170 3.26 -35.20 -8.61
N LYS A 171 2.15 -34.45 -8.76
CA LYS A 171 1.90 -33.58 -9.91
C LYS A 171 2.75 -32.30 -9.89
N GLN A 172 3.33 -31.95 -8.75
CA GLN A 172 4.15 -30.74 -8.57
C GLN A 172 5.63 -31.12 -8.41
N VAL A 173 6.51 -30.27 -8.97
CA VAL A 173 7.96 -30.35 -8.69
C VAL A 173 8.17 -29.96 -7.23
N ASP A 174 9.12 -30.61 -6.55
CA ASP A 174 9.54 -30.21 -5.22
C ASP A 174 10.09 -28.78 -5.23
N ASP A 175 9.67 -27.98 -4.24
CA ASP A 175 9.97 -26.56 -4.17
C ASP A 175 11.47 -26.28 -3.98
N LYS A 176 12.21 -27.14 -3.27
CA LYS A 176 13.66 -27.00 -3.08
C LYS A 176 14.43 -27.34 -4.36
N ALA A 177 14.04 -28.43 -5.02
CA ALA A 177 14.63 -28.82 -6.29
C ALA A 177 14.41 -27.73 -7.36
N LEU A 178 13.21 -27.15 -7.37
CA LEU A 178 12.84 -26.07 -8.29
C LEU A 178 13.61 -24.77 -8.02
N GLU A 179 13.77 -24.39 -6.76
CA GLU A 179 14.54 -23.20 -6.37
C GLU A 179 16.04 -23.35 -6.71
N ALA A 180 16.64 -24.51 -6.45
CA ALA A 180 18.03 -24.79 -6.80
C ALA A 180 18.24 -24.74 -8.31
N PHE A 181 17.32 -25.35 -9.08
CA PHE A 181 17.36 -25.33 -10.55
C PHE A 181 17.31 -23.90 -11.10
N PHE A 182 16.45 -23.04 -10.54
CA PHE A 182 16.36 -21.63 -10.94
C PHE A 182 17.66 -20.87 -10.64
N LYS A 183 18.20 -20.99 -9.43
CA LYS A 183 19.43 -20.28 -9.02
C LYS A 183 20.64 -20.66 -9.88
N SER A 184 20.74 -21.90 -10.32
CA SER A 184 21.82 -22.36 -11.21
C SER A 184 21.69 -21.90 -12.66
N ASN A 185 20.53 -21.35 -13.05
CA ASN A 185 20.19 -21.05 -14.44
C ASN A 185 19.62 -19.63 -14.63
N LEU A 186 19.95 -18.69 -13.76
CA LEU A 186 19.31 -17.36 -13.69
C LEU A 186 19.20 -16.62 -15.04
N GLU A 187 20.22 -16.72 -15.90
CA GLU A 187 20.26 -16.05 -17.21
C GLU A 187 19.26 -16.63 -18.23
N GLN A 188 18.73 -17.82 -17.95
CA GLN A 188 17.80 -18.55 -18.82
C GLN A 188 16.34 -18.40 -18.36
N PHE A 189 16.10 -17.56 -17.35
CA PHE A 189 14.78 -17.14 -16.89
C PHE A 189 14.65 -15.62 -17.08
N PRO A 190 13.54 -15.12 -17.65
CA PRO A 190 13.24 -13.70 -17.62
C PRO A 190 12.99 -13.31 -16.17
N LEU A 191 13.67 -12.28 -15.71
CA LEU A 191 13.57 -11.82 -14.31
C LEU A 191 12.55 -10.69 -14.14
N TYR A 192 11.83 -10.35 -15.21
CA TYR A 192 10.94 -9.17 -15.27
C TYR A 192 9.47 -9.54 -15.52
N TYR A 193 9.08 -10.82 -15.41
CA TYR A 193 7.70 -11.20 -15.71
C TYR A 193 6.81 -11.19 -14.48
N SER A 194 5.60 -10.67 -14.64
CA SER A 194 4.52 -10.82 -13.67
C SER A 194 3.87 -12.19 -13.87
N THR A 195 3.60 -12.91 -12.78
CA THR A 195 2.66 -14.04 -12.85
C THR A 195 1.27 -13.47 -12.54
N PRO A 196 0.29 -13.64 -13.43
CA PRO A 196 -1.07 -13.20 -13.14
C PRO A 196 -1.59 -13.94 -11.91
N THR A 197 -1.99 -13.19 -10.89
CA THR A 197 -2.54 -13.71 -9.63
C THR A 197 -3.98 -13.24 -9.52
N VAL A 198 -4.90 -14.13 -9.18
CA VAL A 198 -6.30 -13.73 -8.98
C VAL A 198 -6.41 -12.82 -7.76
N ARG A 199 -7.10 -11.69 -7.94
CA ARG A 199 -7.31 -10.65 -6.93
C ARG A 199 -8.74 -10.13 -7.03
N GLU A 200 -9.35 -9.85 -5.88
CA GLU A 200 -10.66 -9.23 -5.82
C GLU A 200 -10.51 -7.71 -6.00
N TYR A 201 -11.37 -7.16 -6.86
CA TYR A 201 -11.53 -5.75 -7.12
C TYR A 201 -12.94 -5.30 -6.74
N LEU A 202 -13.02 -4.02 -6.37
CA LEU A 202 -14.25 -3.33 -6.01
C LEU A 202 -14.46 -2.15 -6.95
N PHE A 203 -15.64 -2.10 -7.55
CA PHE A 203 -16.14 -0.95 -8.27
C PHE A 203 -17.31 -0.34 -7.51
N THR A 204 -17.36 0.99 -7.37
CA THR A 204 -18.47 1.68 -6.70
C THR A 204 -19.24 2.58 -7.65
N LYS A 205 -20.57 2.58 -7.52
CA LYS A 205 -21.43 3.56 -8.16
C LYS A 205 -21.59 4.76 -7.23
N GLY A 206 -20.70 5.72 -7.38
CA GLY A 206 -20.63 6.94 -6.56
C GLY A 206 -19.40 6.98 -5.67
N LYS A 207 -19.41 7.94 -4.75
CA LYS A 207 -18.31 8.25 -3.84
C LYS A 207 -18.56 7.74 -2.44
N TYR A 208 -17.46 7.44 -1.74
CA TYR A 208 -17.47 7.30 -0.29
C TYR A 208 -17.62 8.67 0.36
N GLU A 209 -18.44 8.75 1.41
CA GLU A 209 -18.48 9.91 2.28
C GLU A 209 -18.17 9.44 3.71
N ILE A 210 -17.01 9.85 4.23
CA ILE A 210 -16.48 9.40 5.51
C ILE A 210 -16.42 10.60 6.42
N LYS A 211 -17.22 10.61 7.48
CA LYS A 211 -17.09 11.61 8.54
C LYS A 211 -15.81 11.32 9.31
N ILE A 212 -14.89 12.29 9.35
CA ILE A 212 -13.64 12.17 10.11
C ILE A 212 -13.53 13.29 11.14
N THR A 213 -12.96 12.96 12.29
CA THR A 213 -12.44 13.96 13.23
C THR A 213 -10.95 14.01 12.99
N ILE A 214 -10.40 15.18 12.68
CA ILE A 214 -9.03 15.35 12.18
C ILE A 214 -8.37 16.52 12.90
N ASP A 215 -7.05 16.44 13.05
CA ASP A 215 -6.26 17.57 13.50
C ASP A 215 -6.34 18.74 12.52
N SER A 216 -6.65 19.92 13.03
CA SER A 216 -6.90 21.13 12.22
C SER A 216 -5.74 21.48 11.30
N GLU A 217 -4.48 21.37 11.73
CA GLU A 217 -3.34 21.65 10.86
C GLU A 217 -3.21 20.57 9.77
N LEU A 218 -3.42 19.29 10.10
CA LEU A 218 -3.40 18.23 9.09
C LEU A 218 -4.51 18.49 8.05
N TYR A 219 -5.69 18.89 8.50
CA TYR A 219 -6.79 19.25 7.62
C TYR A 219 -6.42 20.42 6.69
N GLU A 220 -5.83 21.49 7.23
CA GLU A 220 -5.40 22.64 6.43
C GLU A 220 -4.30 22.24 5.43
N MET A 221 -3.28 21.48 5.86
CA MET A 221 -2.22 20.95 4.98
C MET A 221 -2.79 20.14 3.82
N LEU A 222 -3.74 19.24 4.11
CA LEU A 222 -4.40 18.45 3.06
C LEU A 222 -5.24 19.34 2.15
N ARG A 223 -6.08 20.22 2.71
CA ARG A 223 -6.93 21.12 1.94
C ARG A 223 -6.11 22.00 1.00
N GLU A 224 -4.98 22.53 1.45
CA GLU A 224 -4.07 23.33 0.63
C GLU A 224 -3.44 22.52 -0.51
N ASN A 225 -3.01 21.28 -0.27
CA ASN A 225 -2.49 20.43 -1.34
C ASN A 225 -3.58 20.04 -2.35
N LEU A 226 -4.80 19.78 -1.88
CA LEU A 226 -5.96 19.45 -2.74
C LEU A 226 -6.39 20.61 -3.67
N LEU A 227 -5.95 21.85 -3.43
CA LEU A 227 -6.15 22.95 -4.39
C LEU A 227 -5.34 22.76 -5.68
N PHE A 228 -4.27 21.98 -5.63
CA PHE A 228 -3.35 21.76 -6.75
C PHE A 228 -3.39 20.32 -7.26
N GLU A 229 -3.48 19.34 -6.35
CA GLU A 229 -3.48 17.91 -6.67
C GLU A 229 -4.48 17.19 -5.77
N ASN A 230 -5.55 16.70 -6.38
CA ASN A 230 -6.64 15.97 -5.73
C ASN A 230 -6.65 14.48 -6.03
N ILE A 231 -5.70 13.99 -6.84
CA ILE A 231 -5.60 12.58 -7.20
C ILE A 231 -4.61 11.87 -6.27
N GLY A 232 -5.07 10.78 -5.67
CA GLY A 232 -4.25 9.88 -4.85
C GLY A 232 -4.50 8.42 -5.18
N TYR A 233 -3.81 7.53 -4.47
CA TYR A 233 -3.99 6.08 -4.57
C TYR A 233 -4.48 5.48 -3.25
N LEU A 234 -5.48 4.61 -3.33
CA LEU A 234 -6.10 3.94 -2.20
C LEU A 234 -5.87 2.43 -2.25
N GLY A 235 -5.31 1.89 -1.17
CA GLY A 235 -4.92 0.48 -1.05
C GLY A 235 -3.61 0.14 -1.77
N ASN A 236 -3.48 0.49 -3.05
CA ASN A 236 -2.25 0.34 -3.83
C ASN A 236 -2.17 1.40 -4.95
N SER A 237 -1.03 1.46 -5.66
CA SER A 237 -0.76 2.47 -6.70
C SER A 237 -1.64 2.37 -7.96
N GLU A 238 -2.44 1.32 -8.11
CA GLU A 238 -3.42 1.13 -9.20
C GLU A 238 -4.82 1.62 -8.81
N GLY A 239 -5.10 1.81 -7.51
CA GLY A 239 -6.40 2.24 -7.00
C GLY A 239 -6.56 3.76 -6.98
N TRP A 240 -6.63 4.39 -8.15
CA TRP A 240 -6.68 5.86 -8.26
C TRP A 240 -8.01 6.41 -7.74
N VAL A 241 -7.95 7.48 -6.96
CA VAL A 241 -9.10 8.15 -6.37
C VAL A 241 -8.96 9.66 -6.47
N ASP A 242 -10.09 10.35 -6.61
CA ASP A 242 -10.21 11.80 -6.43
C ASP A 242 -10.69 12.08 -5.00
N LEU A 243 -10.02 13.03 -4.35
CA LEU A 243 -10.22 13.37 -2.94
C LEU A 243 -10.76 14.79 -2.76
N ASN A 244 -11.76 14.95 -1.90
CA ASN A 244 -12.27 16.26 -1.53
C ASN A 244 -12.69 16.31 -0.05
N PHE A 245 -12.73 17.52 0.51
CA PHE A 245 -13.32 17.78 1.81
C PHE A 245 -14.57 18.64 1.70
N LYS A 246 -15.65 18.19 2.34
CA LYS A 246 -16.86 18.98 2.57
C LYS A 246 -16.92 19.42 4.03
N LYS A 247 -17.18 20.72 4.24
CA LYS A 247 -17.59 21.20 5.55
C LYS A 247 -18.91 20.52 5.95
N LEU A 248 -19.00 20.17 7.23
CA LEU A 248 -20.24 19.70 7.85
C LEU A 248 -21.28 20.83 7.94
#